data_AF-A0A5D1ZYS7-F1
#
_entry.id   AF-A0A5D1ZYS7-F1
#
_cell.length_a   1.000
_cell.length_b   1.000
_cell.length_c   1.000
_cell.angle_alpha   90.00
_cell.angle_beta   90.00
_cell.angle_gamma   90.00
#
_symmetry.space_group_name_H-M   'P 1'
#
loop_
_entity.id
_entity.type
_entity.pdbx_description
1 polymer ?
#
loop_
_entity_poly.entity_id
_entity_poly.type
_entity_poly.pdbx_seq_one_letter_code
_entity_poly.pdbx_strand_id
1 'polypeptide(L)'
;MAEPYVEQVEYLDNLTKIGKKNQRFQAQSLCRGDVHRDGDYHKAVHVWNFAERTQELLLQKRADCKDSSHLAEADPKYVPYDVNKQYGLLFDIITKRYKENNEARSLILQKQLRRFASVSLTAEVVNFLQF
;
A
#
# COMPACT_ATOMS: atom_id res chain seq x y z
N MET A 1 28.11 -17.16 -19.88
CA MET A 1 26.77 -17.06 -20.51
C MET A 1 25.80 -16.71 -19.39
N ALA A 2 25.23 -15.50 -19.38
CA ALA A 2 24.17 -15.16 -18.43
C ALA A 2 22.90 -15.92 -18.81
N GLU A 3 22.16 -16.44 -17.82
CA GLU A 3 20.88 -17.07 -18.09
C GLU A 3 19.92 -16.08 -18.77
N PRO A 4 19.11 -16.52 -19.75
CA PRO A 4 18.15 -15.65 -20.40
C PRO A 4 17.15 -15.12 -19.36
N TYR A 5 16.99 -13.79 -19.33
CA TYR A 5 15.96 -13.15 -18.50
C TYR A 5 14.58 -13.61 -18.97
N VAL A 6 13.92 -14.43 -18.16
CA VAL A 6 12.52 -14.81 -18.38
C VAL A 6 11.66 -13.77 -17.67
N GLU A 7 11.00 -12.91 -18.45
CA GLU A 7 10.05 -11.95 -17.91
C GLU A 7 8.87 -12.70 -17.28
N GLN A 8 8.67 -12.54 -15.97
CA GLN A 8 7.55 -13.14 -15.27
C GLN A 8 6.28 -12.34 -15.59
N VAL A 9 5.44 -12.88 -16.47
CA VAL A 9 4.16 -12.27 -16.85
C VAL A 9 3.09 -12.63 -15.82
N GLU A 10 2.51 -11.62 -15.16
CA GLU A 10 1.37 -11.77 -14.26
C GLU A 10 0.08 -11.98 -15.06
N TYR A 11 -0.70 -13.00 -14.69
CA TYR A 11 -2.01 -13.30 -15.28
C TYR A 11 -3.12 -13.12 -14.24
N LEU A 12 -4.26 -12.55 -14.65
CA LEU A 12 -5.40 -12.22 -13.80
C LEU A 12 -6.68 -12.88 -14.31
N ASP A 13 -7.55 -13.32 -13.39
CA ASP A 13 -8.87 -13.86 -13.72
C ASP A 13 -9.71 -12.83 -14.51
N ASN A 14 -10.24 -13.22 -15.68
CA ASN A 14 -11.23 -12.41 -16.40
C ASN A 14 -12.65 -12.70 -15.88
N LEU A 15 -13.27 -11.67 -15.31
CA LEU A 15 -14.56 -11.73 -14.67
C LEU A 15 -15.59 -10.86 -15.40
N THR A 16 -16.84 -11.19 -15.13
CA THR A 16 -17.98 -10.30 -15.39
C THR A 16 -18.05 -9.24 -14.30
N LYS A 17 -18.83 -8.17 -14.54
CA LYS A 17 -19.10 -7.12 -13.55
C LYS A 17 -19.65 -7.60 -12.20
N ILE A 18 -20.23 -8.79 -12.15
CA ILE A 18 -20.76 -9.43 -10.93
C ILE A 18 -19.77 -10.43 -10.29
N GLY A 19 -18.52 -10.46 -10.77
CA GLY A 19 -17.45 -11.30 -10.21
C GLY A 19 -17.49 -12.78 -10.63
N LYS A 20 -18.34 -13.17 -11.58
CA LYS A 20 -18.36 -14.54 -12.14
C LYS A 20 -17.36 -14.68 -13.28
N LYS A 21 -16.70 -15.84 -13.40
CA LYS A 21 -15.80 -16.14 -14.53
C LYS A 21 -16.51 -15.94 -15.86
N ASN A 22 -15.83 -15.29 -16.78
CA ASN A 22 -16.40 -14.96 -18.08
C ASN A 22 -16.31 -16.17 -19.01
N GLN A 23 -17.38 -16.96 -19.08
CA GLN A 23 -17.43 -18.17 -19.92
C GLN A 23 -17.50 -17.86 -21.43
N ARG A 24 -17.74 -16.59 -21.81
CA ARG A 24 -17.81 -16.16 -23.21
C ARG A 24 -16.45 -15.95 -23.86
N PHE A 25 -15.39 -15.73 -23.07
CA PHE A 25 -14.05 -15.57 -23.61
C PHE A 25 -13.31 -16.91 -23.56
N GLN A 26 -12.55 -17.23 -24.61
CA GLN A 26 -11.75 -18.46 -24.67
C GLN A 26 -10.70 -18.52 -23.56
N ALA A 27 -10.18 -17.36 -23.14
CA ALA A 27 -9.19 -17.24 -22.09
C ALA A 27 -9.84 -16.92 -20.73
N GLN A 28 -9.70 -17.82 -19.77
CA GLN A 28 -10.18 -17.63 -18.39
C GLN A 28 -9.29 -16.69 -17.57
N SER A 29 -8.07 -16.45 -18.04
CA SER A 29 -7.07 -15.59 -17.43
C SER A 29 -6.36 -14.81 -18.53
N LEU A 30 -6.13 -13.52 -18.30
CA LEU A 30 -5.51 -12.59 -19.25
C LEU A 30 -4.27 -11.98 -18.63
N CYS A 31 -3.31 -11.54 -19.44
CA CYS A 31 -2.15 -10.86 -18.88
C CYS A 31 -2.57 -9.55 -18.22
N ARG A 32 -1.84 -9.14 -17.18
CA ARG A 32 -2.10 -7.90 -16.44
C ARG A 32 -2.27 -6.70 -17.38
N GLY A 33 -1.40 -6.58 -18.39
CA GLY A 33 -1.43 -5.47 -19.33
C GLY A 33 -2.74 -5.36 -20.09
N ASP A 34 -3.24 -6.46 -20.63
CA ASP A 34 -4.49 -6.48 -21.41
C ASP A 34 -5.70 -6.20 -20.51
N VAL A 35 -5.75 -6.81 -19.31
CA VAL A 35 -6.85 -6.58 -18.36
C VAL A 35 -7.00 -5.10 -17.99
N HIS A 36 -5.88 -4.41 -17.73
CA HIS A 36 -5.92 -2.99 -17.39
C HIS A 36 -6.07 -2.08 -18.61
N ARG A 37 -5.66 -2.51 -19.81
CA ARG A 37 -5.82 -1.75 -21.06
C ARG A 37 -7.27 -1.75 -21.54
N ASP A 38 -7.92 -2.90 -21.49
CA ASP A 38 -9.26 -3.10 -22.06
C ASP A 38 -10.37 -2.92 -21.01
N GLY A 39 -10.00 -2.70 -19.74
CA GLY A 39 -10.92 -2.45 -18.64
C GLY A 39 -11.67 -3.71 -18.17
N ASP A 40 -11.09 -4.89 -18.36
CA ASP A 40 -11.67 -6.16 -17.92
C ASP A 40 -11.76 -6.23 -16.38
N TYR A 41 -12.85 -6.82 -15.90
CA TYR A 41 -13.03 -7.02 -14.47
C TYR A 41 -12.12 -8.15 -13.98
N HIS A 42 -11.39 -7.91 -12.89
CA HIS A 42 -10.58 -8.90 -12.19
C HIS A 42 -10.70 -8.71 -10.68
N LYS A 43 -10.35 -9.74 -9.90
CA LYS A 43 -10.29 -9.62 -8.43
C LYS A 43 -9.07 -8.80 -8.01
N ALA A 44 -9.23 -8.02 -6.96
CA ALA A 44 -8.15 -7.30 -6.31
C ALA A 44 -8.19 -7.52 -4.79
N VAL A 45 -7.02 -7.39 -4.15
CA VAL A 45 -6.88 -7.41 -2.70
C VAL A 45 -6.39 -6.04 -2.25
N HIS A 46 -7.08 -5.45 -1.28
CA HIS A 46 -6.64 -4.23 -0.60
C HIS A 46 -6.23 -4.57 0.83
N VAL A 47 -5.02 -4.19 1.22
CA VAL A 47 -4.49 -4.41 2.57
C VAL A 47 -4.38 -3.07 3.30
N TRP A 48 -4.90 -3.03 4.53
CA TRP A 48 -4.95 -1.84 5.37
C TRP A 48 -4.14 -2.11 6.64
N ASN A 49 -3.01 -1.42 6.82
CA ASN A 49 -2.17 -1.58 7.99
C ASN A 49 -2.39 -0.39 8.93
N PHE A 50 -3.02 -0.63 10.08
CA PHE A 50 -3.30 0.39 11.09
C PHE A 50 -2.39 0.21 12.31
N ALA A 51 -1.67 1.27 12.68
CA ALA A 51 -0.81 1.28 13.86
C ALA A 51 -1.62 1.76 15.07
N GLU A 52 -2.03 0.83 15.92
CA GLU A 52 -2.89 1.12 17.08
C GLU A 52 -2.29 2.16 18.03
N ARG A 53 -0.99 2.11 18.30
CA ARG A 53 -0.34 3.06 19.22
C ARG A 53 -0.41 4.51 18.73
N THR A 54 -0.29 4.75 17.43
CA THR A 54 -0.31 6.10 16.87
C THR A 54 -1.67 6.49 16.29
N GLN A 55 -2.60 5.52 16.18
CA GLN A 55 -3.89 5.68 15.51
C GLN A 55 -3.73 6.10 14.04
N GLU A 56 -2.70 5.60 13.36
CA GLU A 56 -2.37 5.97 11.98
C GLU A 56 -2.53 4.79 11.00
N LEU A 57 -3.01 5.08 9.79
CA LEU A 57 -3.05 4.12 8.68
C LEU A 57 -1.79 4.28 7.81
N LEU A 58 -1.14 3.17 7.46
CA LEU A 58 -0.03 3.15 6.53
C LEU A 58 -0.55 3.27 5.09
N LEU A 59 -0.14 4.33 4.41
CA LEU A 59 -0.45 4.59 3.01
C LEU A 59 0.82 4.49 2.17
N GLN A 60 0.72 3.77 1.05
CA GLN A 60 1.83 3.63 0.10
C GLN A 60 1.73 4.72 -0.97
N LYS A 61 2.78 5.53 -1.12
CA LYS A 61 2.97 6.31 -2.35
C LYS A 61 3.50 5.38 -3.44
N ARG A 62 2.77 5.23 -4.55
CA ARG A 62 3.23 4.43 -5.69
C ARG A 62 4.27 5.22 -6.50
N ALA A 63 5.16 4.50 -7.18
CA ALA A 63 6.12 5.10 -8.10
C ALA A 63 5.40 5.81 -9.26
N ASP A 64 5.97 6.91 -9.75
CA ASP A 64 5.39 7.72 -10.82
C ASP A 64 5.27 6.93 -12.14
N CYS A 65 6.13 5.93 -12.34
CA CYS A 65 6.09 5.02 -13.48
C CYS A 65 5.07 3.88 -13.35
N LYS A 66 4.25 3.84 -12.29
CA LYS A 66 3.27 2.77 -12.14
C LYS A 66 2.13 2.96 -13.13
N ASP A 67 1.85 1.91 -13.90
CA ASP A 67 0.71 1.84 -14.82
C ASP A 67 -0.58 2.23 -14.12
N SER A 68 -1.01 3.47 -14.36
CA SER A 68 -2.24 4.08 -13.87
C SER A 68 -2.96 4.72 -15.04
N SER A 69 -3.01 3.98 -16.15
CA SER A 69 -3.47 4.37 -17.48
C SER A 69 -4.85 5.05 -17.52
N HIS A 70 -5.64 4.99 -16.45
CA HIS A 70 -7.02 5.52 -16.44
C HIS A 70 -7.30 6.54 -15.33
N LEU A 71 -6.34 6.86 -14.44
CA LEU A 71 -6.60 7.84 -13.37
C LEU A 71 -6.64 9.29 -13.87
N ALA A 72 -6.17 9.55 -15.09
CA ALA A 72 -6.07 10.89 -15.68
C ALA A 72 -7.32 11.34 -16.46
N GLU A 73 -8.28 10.45 -16.74
CA GLU A 73 -9.40 10.76 -17.66
C GLU A 73 -10.59 11.47 -17.02
N ALA A 74 -10.53 11.82 -15.73
CA ALA A 74 -11.64 12.45 -15.00
C ALA A 74 -12.98 11.69 -15.17
N ASP A 75 -12.93 10.37 -15.34
CA ASP A 75 -14.10 9.51 -15.50
C ASP A 75 -14.93 9.55 -14.20
N PRO A 76 -16.22 9.93 -14.25
CA PRO A 76 -17.09 10.04 -13.09
C PRO A 76 -17.35 8.72 -12.36
N LYS A 77 -16.94 7.57 -12.93
CA LYS A 77 -16.95 6.26 -12.27
C LYS A 77 -15.84 6.13 -11.22
N TYR A 78 -14.78 6.93 -11.32
CA TYR A 78 -13.72 6.99 -10.32
C TYR A 78 -14.08 8.01 -9.24
N VAL A 79 -13.65 7.74 -8.01
CA VAL A 79 -13.88 8.65 -6.89
C VAL A 79 -13.24 10.01 -7.23
N PRO A 80 -14.00 11.12 -7.26
CA PRO A 80 -13.43 12.44 -7.46
C PRO A 80 -12.46 12.73 -6.32
N TYR A 81 -11.15 12.64 -6.58
CA TYR A 81 -10.15 12.99 -5.60
C TYR A 81 -9.87 14.48 -5.74
N ASP A 82 -10.47 15.28 -4.87
CA ASP A 82 -10.19 16.70 -4.80
C ASP A 82 -8.79 16.92 -4.19
N VAL A 83 -7.79 16.98 -5.07
CA VAL A 83 -6.39 17.29 -4.71
C VAL A 83 -6.24 18.66 -4.05
N ASN A 84 -7.23 19.54 -4.16
CA ASN A 84 -7.19 20.89 -3.64
C ASN A 84 -7.95 21.04 -2.31
N LYS A 85 -8.53 19.97 -1.76
CA LYS A 85 -9.23 19.96 -0.46
C LYS A 85 -8.65 18.91 0.49
N GLN A 86 -9.48 18.15 1.21
CA GLN A 86 -9.06 17.27 2.31
C GLN A 86 -8.07 16.18 1.87
N TYR A 87 -8.20 15.65 0.65
CA TYR A 87 -7.25 14.68 0.11
C TYR A 87 -5.91 15.32 -0.26
N GLY A 88 -5.88 16.61 -0.63
CA GLY A 88 -4.65 17.37 -0.85
C GLY A 88 -3.75 17.37 0.38
N LEU A 89 -4.32 17.69 1.55
CA LEU A 89 -3.60 17.66 2.83
C LEU A 89 -3.03 16.27 3.14
N LEU A 90 -3.78 15.21 2.84
CA LEU A 90 -3.31 13.84 3.01
C LEU A 90 -2.10 13.54 2.11
N PHE A 91 -2.17 13.89 0.82
CA PHE A 91 -1.07 13.69 -0.12
C PHE A 91 0.16 14.56 0.20
N ASP A 92 -0.04 15.76 0.74
CA ASP A 92 1.03 16.63 1.21
C ASP A 92 1.74 16.04 2.43
N ILE A 93 0.99 15.53 3.41
CA ILE A 93 1.54 14.84 4.59
C ILE A 93 2.35 13.62 4.15
N ILE A 94 1.80 12.80 3.26
CA ILE A 94 2.50 11.63 2.70
C ILE A 94 3.78 12.07 1.98
N THR A 95 3.68 13.06 1.10
CA THR A 95 4.82 13.57 0.33
C THR A 95 5.92 14.12 1.25
N LYS A 96 5.55 14.85 2.30
CA LYS A 96 6.49 15.36 3.30
C LYS A 96 7.18 14.22 4.05
N ARG A 97 6.43 13.20 4.48
CA ARG A 97 7.00 12.00 5.14
C ARG A 97 7.98 11.25 4.24
N TYR A 98 7.67 11.11 2.95
CA TYR A 98 8.59 10.46 2.01
C TYR A 98 9.82 11.30 1.67
N LYS A 99 9.75 12.63 1.79
CA LYS A 99 10.88 13.55 1.60
C LYS A 99 11.74 13.72 2.85
N GLU A 100 11.28 13.27 4.03
CA GLU A 100 12.09 13.30 5.24
C GLU A 100 13.28 12.34 5.13
N ASN A 101 14.43 12.78 5.63
CA ASN A 101 15.61 11.94 5.71
C ASN A 101 15.40 10.87 6.80
N ASN A 102 14.92 9.70 6.38
CA ASN A 102 14.61 8.58 7.26
C ASN A 102 15.84 8.06 8.01
N GLU A 103 17.03 8.10 7.38
CA GLU A 103 18.27 7.70 8.03
C GLU A 103 18.64 8.65 9.16
N ALA A 104 18.54 9.97 8.92
CA ALA A 104 18.77 10.98 9.95
C ALA A 104 17.75 10.86 11.10
N ARG A 105 16.46 10.68 10.79
CA ARG A 105 15.41 10.45 11.81
C ARG A 105 15.66 9.19 12.63
N SER A 106 16.02 8.08 11.97
CA SER A 106 16.35 6.82 12.63
C SER A 106 17.54 6.98 13.57
N LEU A 107 18.59 7.66 13.12
CA LEU A 107 19.78 7.93 13.92
C LEU A 107 19.46 8.80 15.16
N ILE A 108 18.58 9.79 15.02
CA ILE A 108 18.12 10.63 16.14
C ILE A 108 17.32 9.78 17.14
N LEU A 109 16.37 8.97 16.67
CA LEU A 109 15.57 8.07 17.52
C LEU A 109 16.47 7.08 18.27
N GLN A 110 17.43 6.46 17.58
CA GLN A 110 18.42 5.59 18.22
C GLN A 110 19.22 6.33 19.30
N LYS A 111 19.67 7.56 19.05
CA LYS A 111 20.37 8.39 20.05
C LYS A 111 19.50 8.68 21.28
N GLN A 112 18.21 8.95 21.08
CA GLN A 112 17.27 9.19 22.17
C GLN A 112 17.00 7.92 22.98
N LEU A 113 16.79 6.79 22.30
CA LEU A 113 16.53 5.49 22.94
C LEU A 113 17.72 4.98 23.76
N ARG A 114 18.95 5.24 23.31
CA ARG A 114 20.18 4.91 24.05
C ARG A 114 20.30 5.58 25.42
N ARG A 115 19.46 6.57 25.75
CA ARG A 115 19.41 7.20 27.08
C ARG A 115 18.63 6.38 28.10
N PHE A 116 17.85 5.41 27.64
CA PHE A 116 17.05 4.55 28.50
C PHE A 116 17.73 3.18 28.60
N ALA A 117 17.81 2.65 29.83
CA ALA A 117 18.22 1.27 30.04
C ALA A 117 17.02 0.35 29.82
N SER A 118 17.24 -0.80 29.18
CA SER A 118 16.24 -1.85 29.13
C SER A 118 16.00 -2.36 30.55
N VAL A 119 14.77 -2.27 31.03
CA VAL A 119 14.35 -2.90 32.28
C VAL A 119 13.45 -4.08 31.94
N SER A 120 13.93 -5.28 32.22
CA SER A 120 13.12 -6.50 32.12
C SER A 120 12.28 -6.61 33.38
N LEU A 121 10.96 -6.47 33.25
CA LEU A 121 10.03 -6.76 34.34
C LEU A 121 9.87 -8.28 34.42
N THR A 122 10.45 -8.90 35.44
CA THR A 122 10.17 -10.29 35.78
C THR A 122 8.82 -10.36 36.50
N ALA A 123 8.06 -11.42 36.24
CA ALA A 123 6.67 -11.59 36.70
C ALA A 123 6.48 -11.64 38.23
N GLU A 124 7.55 -11.58 39.02
CA GLU A 124 7.50 -11.56 40.49
C GLU A 124 7.11 -10.17 41.05
N VAL A 125 7.22 -9.10 40.26
CA VAL A 125 6.93 -7.72 40.72
C VAL A 125 5.43 -7.38 40.67
N VAL A 126 4.59 -8.23 40.05
CA VAL A 126 3.14 -7.94 39.86
C VAL A 126 2.34 -8.11 41.17
N ASN A 127 2.93 -8.66 42.24
CA ASN A 127 2.25 -8.83 43.53
C ASN A 127 2.33 -7.61 44.48
N PHE A 128 3.03 -6.52 44.14
CA PHE A 128 3.19 -5.36 45.03
C PHE A 128 2.39 -4.11 44.65
N LEU A 129 1.57 -4.15 43.60
CA LEU A 129 0.72 -3.03 43.18
C LEU A 129 -0.77 -3.36 43.28
N GLN A 130 -1.20 -3.85 44.45
CA GLN A 130 -2.59 -3.76 44.88
C GLN A 130 -2.70 -2.65 45.93
N PHE A 131 -3.23 -1.50 45.52
CA PHE A 131 -3.95 -0.56 46.38
C PHE A 131 -5.28 -0.27 45.70
#